data_AF-A0A382IYI5-F1
#
_entry.id   AF-A0A382IYI5-F1
#
_cell.length_a   1.000
_cell.length_b   1.000
_cell.length_c   1.000
_cell.angle_alpha   90.00
_cell.angle_beta   90.00
_cell.angle_gamma   90.00
#
_symmetry.space_group_name_H-M   'P 1'
#
loop_
_entity.id
_entity.type
_entity.pdbx_description
1 polymer ?
#
loop_
_entity_poly.entity_id
_entity_poly.type
_entity_poly.pdbx_seq_one_letter_code
_entity_poly.pdbx_strand_id
1 'polypeptide(L)'
;ALRDPSRFIYFFQTTIAQEEVNTIYFYVHSSPFNRRILEMDKIGVADWSKFITNSLDPDMIKDWACTFVVVAFAIYYFLFFLVSREITYLWLSLFAFSISNDFAIWPLFSAGILPLAYYSGGAIYNTSILLQFIFLGLFLRSIIDTKAFYPRSDRVLVAFQLGNLCLVAVNLAESLSWPSTKHFDLLSFPPDGKGDVLLTDDQLFLSYVFPMLLGTFLIFKKWRGGSRSAGMVLLAFFSLFPIIPMRFLLVDILIMDLVAKSFFLLMFLLLGLAVAQRMNDLKKLAMEQQVRLTEAYQRFVPEQLLSNLEKKSILDVQLGDQVQKEMSILFSDIRSFTTLSESMSPEENFRFI
;
A
#
# COMPACT_ATOMS: atom_id res chain seq x y z
N ALA A 1 4.87 -8.78 47.50
CA ALA A 1 4.68 -9.24 46.11
C ALA A 1 4.69 -8.05 45.13
N LEU A 2 5.72 -7.21 45.18
CA LEU A 2 5.91 -6.04 44.30
C LEU A 2 7.39 -5.97 43.94
N ARG A 3 7.79 -6.73 42.91
CA ARG A 3 9.07 -6.58 42.22
C ARG A 3 8.78 -6.72 40.74
N ASP A 4 8.16 -5.68 40.20
CA ASP A 4 8.20 -5.41 38.78
C ASP A 4 9.49 -4.60 38.52
N PRO A 5 10.45 -5.11 37.74
CA PRO A 5 11.72 -4.43 37.47
C PRO A 5 11.55 -3.11 36.68
N SER A 6 10.35 -2.80 36.20
CA SER A 6 10.06 -1.63 35.36
C SER A 6 9.81 -0.32 36.13
N ARG A 7 9.75 -0.34 37.46
CA ARG A 7 9.54 0.87 38.27
C ARG A 7 10.79 1.21 39.09
N PHE A 8 11.55 2.17 38.61
CA PHE A 8 12.56 2.84 39.43
C PHE A 8 11.85 3.74 40.45
N ILE A 9 11.74 3.28 41.70
CA ILE A 9 11.29 4.11 42.82
C ILE A 9 12.55 4.69 43.47
N TYR A 10 12.81 5.97 43.22
CA TYR A 10 13.86 6.70 43.94
C TYR A 10 13.24 7.40 45.15
N PHE A 11 13.83 7.18 46.33
CA PHE A 11 13.51 7.93 47.53
C PHE A 11 14.59 8.98 47.76
N PHE A 12 14.22 10.24 47.70
CA PHE A 12 15.10 11.34 48.07
C PHE A 12 14.59 11.95 49.38
N GLN A 13 15.45 12.02 50.39
CA GLN A 13 15.16 12.76 51.62
C GLN A 13 15.86 14.10 51.52
N THR A 14 15.08 15.18 51.52
CA THR A 14 15.59 16.55 51.54
C THR A 14 15.05 17.25 52.79
N THR A 15 15.86 18.11 53.40
CA THR A 15 15.47 18.88 54.58
C THR A 15 15.26 20.32 54.15
N ILE A 16 14.01 20.78 54.20
CA ILE A 16 13.60 22.11 53.73
C ILE A 16 13.37 23.00 54.96
N ALA A 17 13.95 24.20 54.98
CA ALA A 17 13.71 25.18 56.05
C ALA A 17 12.28 25.77 55.92
N GLN A 18 11.57 25.90 57.05
CA GLN A 18 10.13 26.17 57.11
C GLN A 18 9.70 27.56 56.60
N GLU A 19 10.63 28.50 56.38
CA GLU A 19 10.32 29.91 56.11
C GLU A 19 10.91 30.47 54.80
N GLU A 20 11.47 29.62 53.94
CA GLU A 20 11.97 30.03 52.62
C GLU A 20 11.25 29.30 51.48
N VAL A 21 10.93 30.05 50.41
CA VAL A 21 10.45 29.46 49.15
C VAL A 21 11.61 28.74 48.48
N ASN A 22 11.74 27.46 48.79
CA ASN A 22 12.77 26.60 48.24
C ASN A 22 12.27 25.96 46.94
N THR A 23 12.95 26.26 45.82
CA THR A 23 12.65 25.64 44.53
C THR A 23 13.56 24.43 44.32
N ILE A 24 13.00 23.23 44.32
CA ILE A 24 13.73 22.01 44.01
C ILE A 24 13.48 21.68 42.53
N TYR A 25 14.55 21.74 41.73
CA TYR A 25 14.48 21.31 40.33
C TYR A 25 14.79 19.82 40.24
N PHE A 26 13.77 19.02 39.95
CA PHE A 26 13.94 17.63 39.51
C PHE A 26 13.85 17.60 37.98
N TYR A 27 14.98 17.30 37.35
CA TYR A 27 15.00 16.99 35.92
C TYR A 27 14.92 15.47 35.77
N VAL A 28 13.75 14.97 35.37
CA VAL A 28 13.57 13.57 34.97
C VAL A 28 13.27 13.60 33.49
N HIS A 29 14.13 12.94 32.71
CA HIS A 29 13.82 12.68 31.32
C HIS A 29 12.76 11.57 31.28
N SER A 30 11.60 11.87 30.69
CA SER A 30 10.50 10.90 30.51
C SER A 30 10.88 9.76 29.56
N SER A 31 11.77 10.06 28.60
CA SER A 31 12.21 9.13 27.55
C SER A 31 13.73 8.97 27.55
N PRO A 32 14.34 8.42 28.62
CA PRO A 32 15.80 8.35 28.75
C PRO A 32 16.46 7.47 27.66
N PHE A 33 15.67 6.68 26.93
CA PHE A 33 16.13 5.80 25.86
C PHE A 33 15.86 6.33 24.45
N ASN A 34 15.26 7.53 24.31
CA ASN A 34 14.94 8.12 23.02
C ASN A 34 15.82 9.34 22.75
N ARG A 35 16.84 9.15 21.91
CA ARG A 35 17.80 10.22 21.53
C ARG A 35 17.26 11.17 20.44
N ARG A 36 16.04 10.95 19.92
CA ARG A 36 15.39 11.82 18.92
C ARG A 36 14.60 12.97 19.55
N ILE A 37 14.06 12.77 20.74
CA ILE A 37 13.26 13.79 21.43
C ILE A 37 14.22 14.72 22.17
N LEU A 38 14.33 15.97 21.70
CA LEU A 38 15.15 17.01 22.32
C LEU A 38 14.44 17.73 23.48
N GLU A 39 13.13 17.48 23.67
CA GLU A 39 12.32 18.13 24.69
C GLU A 39 12.45 17.41 26.04
N MET A 40 12.65 18.20 27.10
CA MET A 40 12.55 17.70 28.48
C MET A 40 11.09 17.75 28.92
N ASP A 41 10.50 16.60 29.23
CA ASP A 41 9.14 16.58 29.78
C ASP A 41 9.09 17.19 31.18
N LYS A 42 8.02 17.94 31.44
CA LYS A 42 7.70 18.47 32.76
C LYS A 42 7.12 17.34 33.61
N ILE A 43 7.71 17.10 34.78
CA ILE A 43 7.13 16.20 35.78
C ILE A 43 5.93 16.91 36.42
N GLY A 44 4.74 16.38 36.18
CA GLY A 44 3.52 16.78 36.89
C GLY A 44 3.29 15.91 38.12
N VAL A 45 3.10 16.51 39.29
CA VAL A 45 2.59 15.82 40.49
C VAL A 45 1.07 15.95 40.47
N ALA A 46 0.35 14.81 40.41
CA ALA A 46 -1.11 14.78 40.38
C ALA A 46 -1.67 13.76 41.38
N ASP A 47 -2.92 13.98 41.77
CA ASP A 47 -3.66 13.11 42.68
C ASP A 47 -3.98 11.75 42.03
N TRP A 48 -3.84 10.65 42.80
CA TRP A 48 -3.90 9.27 42.29
C TRP A 48 -5.25 8.93 41.63
N SER A 49 -6.33 9.56 42.11
CA SER A 49 -7.68 9.41 41.56
C SER A 49 -7.85 10.00 40.15
N LYS A 50 -7.10 11.06 39.80
CA LYS A 50 -7.10 11.66 38.45
C LYS A 50 -6.19 10.93 37.47
N PHE A 51 -5.20 10.20 37.97
CA PHE A 51 -4.29 9.40 37.16
C PHE A 51 -5.01 8.21 36.49
N ILE A 52 -5.94 7.57 37.21
CA ILE A 52 -6.71 6.43 36.70
C ILE A 52 -7.75 6.88 35.67
N THR A 53 -8.42 8.02 35.85
CA THR A 53 -9.35 8.57 34.86
C THR A 53 -8.66 9.08 33.59
N ASN A 54 -7.41 9.54 33.68
CA ASN A 54 -6.58 9.90 32.52
C ASN A 54 -5.92 8.71 31.81
N SER A 55 -6.02 7.48 32.35
CA SER A 55 -5.44 6.29 31.71
C SER A 55 -6.20 5.81 30.46
N LEU A 56 -7.44 6.29 30.27
CA LEU A 56 -8.21 6.19 29.03
C LEU A 56 -8.18 7.55 28.33
N ASP A 57 -6.98 7.95 27.93
CA ASP A 57 -6.77 9.19 27.17
C ASP A 57 -7.64 9.17 25.89
N PRO A 58 -8.50 10.18 25.65
CA PRO A 58 -9.25 10.32 24.41
C PRO A 58 -8.38 10.19 23.15
N ASP A 59 -7.09 10.54 23.24
CA ASP A 59 -6.13 10.34 22.16
C ASP A 59 -5.92 8.85 21.82
N MET A 60 -5.89 7.97 22.82
CA MET A 60 -5.69 6.54 22.63
C MET A 60 -6.90 5.88 21.94
N ILE A 61 -8.13 6.33 22.26
CA ILE A 61 -9.36 5.77 21.67
C ILE A 61 -9.42 6.02 20.15
N LYS A 62 -9.07 7.25 19.73
CA LYS A 62 -9.01 7.64 18.31
C LYS A 62 -8.02 6.77 17.53
N ASP A 63 -6.85 6.52 18.10
CA ASP A 63 -5.79 5.73 17.46
C ASP A 63 -6.19 4.26 17.32
N TRP A 64 -6.82 3.69 18.35
CA TRP A 64 -7.40 2.36 18.29
C TRP A 64 -8.49 2.25 17.22
N ALA A 65 -9.40 3.21 17.16
CA ALA A 65 -10.47 3.23 16.17
C ALA A 65 -9.90 3.30 14.74
N CYS A 66 -8.95 4.19 14.49
CA CYS A 66 -8.32 4.31 13.17
C CYS A 66 -7.53 3.05 12.80
N THR A 67 -6.77 2.48 13.76
CA THR A 67 -6.05 1.23 13.57
C THR A 67 -7.01 0.11 13.15
N PHE A 68 -8.13 -0.07 13.87
CA PHE A 68 -9.10 -1.11 13.54
C PHE A 68 -9.68 -0.95 12.13
N VAL A 69 -10.03 0.27 11.73
CA VAL A 69 -10.56 0.54 10.38
C VAL A 69 -9.52 0.25 9.29
N VAL A 70 -8.26 0.66 9.48
CA VAL A 70 -7.19 0.40 8.49
C VAL A 70 -6.86 -1.11 8.43
N VAL A 71 -6.85 -1.81 9.56
CA VAL A 71 -6.71 -3.29 9.58
C VAL A 71 -7.87 -3.96 8.86
N ALA A 72 -9.11 -3.47 9.03
CA ALA A 72 -10.26 -3.99 8.31
C ALA A 72 -10.10 -3.81 6.79
N PHE A 73 -9.61 -2.65 6.33
CA PHE A 73 -9.24 -2.45 4.92
C PHE A 73 -8.13 -3.42 4.47
N ALA A 74 -7.07 -3.61 5.27
CA ALA A 74 -5.99 -4.53 4.95
C ALA A 74 -6.49 -5.97 4.76
N ILE A 75 -7.34 -6.45 5.69
CA ILE A 75 -7.98 -7.77 5.61
C ILE A 75 -8.90 -7.84 4.40
N TYR A 76 -9.74 -6.82 4.18
CA TYR A 76 -10.64 -6.76 3.03
C TYR A 76 -9.87 -6.89 1.71
N TYR A 77 -8.79 -6.13 1.52
CA TYR A 77 -7.96 -6.23 0.33
C TYR A 77 -7.26 -7.59 0.21
N PHE A 78 -6.84 -8.19 1.32
CA PHE A 78 -6.26 -9.53 1.31
C PHE A 78 -7.27 -10.59 0.86
N LEU A 79 -8.50 -10.55 1.37
CA LEU A 79 -9.57 -11.44 0.95
C LEU A 79 -9.90 -11.26 -0.54
N PHE A 80 -9.95 -10.02 -1.02
CA PHE A 80 -10.11 -9.74 -2.44
C PHE A 80 -8.97 -10.29 -3.28
N PHE A 81 -7.71 -10.23 -2.80
CA PHE A 81 -6.59 -10.90 -3.47
C PHE A 81 -6.78 -12.42 -3.54
N LEU A 82 -7.22 -13.08 -2.46
CA LEU A 82 -7.44 -14.53 -2.46
C LEU A 82 -8.50 -14.96 -3.49
N VAL A 83 -9.57 -14.16 -3.65
CA VAL A 83 -10.67 -14.44 -4.58
C VAL A 83 -10.29 -14.08 -6.03
N SER A 84 -9.75 -12.89 -6.25
CA SER A 84 -9.47 -12.37 -7.61
C SER A 84 -8.15 -12.86 -8.19
N ARG A 85 -7.19 -13.27 -7.35
CA ARG A 85 -5.78 -13.52 -7.69
C ARG A 85 -5.05 -12.31 -8.28
N GLU A 86 -5.61 -11.11 -8.12
CA GLU A 86 -5.00 -9.86 -8.58
C GLU A 86 -3.96 -9.36 -7.58
N ILE A 87 -2.68 -9.48 -7.92
CA ILE A 87 -1.54 -9.14 -7.05
C ILE A 87 -1.58 -7.67 -6.56
N THR A 88 -2.25 -6.79 -7.30
CA THR A 88 -2.41 -5.37 -6.91
C THR A 88 -3.14 -5.23 -5.57
N TYR A 89 -4.11 -6.10 -5.27
CA TYR A 89 -4.78 -6.10 -3.97
C TYR A 89 -3.87 -6.59 -2.84
N LEU A 90 -2.95 -7.52 -3.11
CA LEU A 90 -1.97 -7.95 -2.12
C LEU A 90 -1.07 -6.79 -1.71
N TRP A 91 -0.55 -6.04 -2.68
CA TRP A 91 0.30 -4.88 -2.38
C TRP A 91 -0.46 -3.78 -1.63
N LEU A 92 -1.72 -3.52 -2.00
CA LEU A 92 -2.57 -2.56 -1.29
C LEU A 92 -2.87 -3.03 0.15
N SER A 93 -3.09 -4.33 0.35
CA SER A 93 -3.29 -4.93 1.67
C SER A 93 -2.06 -4.78 2.56
N LEU A 94 -0.87 -5.14 2.06
CA LEU A 94 0.39 -5.00 2.80
C LEU A 94 0.71 -3.54 3.10
N PHE A 95 0.41 -2.62 2.17
CA PHE A 95 0.53 -1.19 2.40
C PHE A 95 -0.41 -0.73 3.53
N ALA A 96 -1.69 -1.09 3.49
CA ALA A 96 -2.65 -0.77 4.55
C ALA A 96 -2.21 -1.34 5.91
N PHE A 97 -1.74 -2.60 5.95
CA PHE A 97 -1.23 -3.22 7.16
C PHE A 97 -0.01 -2.46 7.72
N SER A 98 0.94 -2.07 6.86
CA SER A 98 2.11 -1.29 7.28
C SER A 98 1.77 0.09 7.84
N ILE A 99 0.70 0.75 7.35
CA ILE A 99 0.19 2.01 7.90
C ILE A 99 -0.52 1.78 9.24
N SER A 100 -1.27 0.68 9.37
CA SER A 100 -1.94 0.35 10.63
C SER A 100 -0.96 0.13 11.78
N ASN A 101 0.25 -0.36 11.48
CA ASN A 101 1.31 -0.52 12.48
C ASN A 101 1.69 0.82 13.12
N ASP A 102 1.84 1.89 12.33
CA ASP A 102 2.17 3.22 12.84
C ASP A 102 1.08 3.79 13.75
N PHE A 103 -0.19 3.55 13.42
CA PHE A 103 -1.31 3.97 14.27
C PHE A 103 -1.41 3.13 15.56
N ALA A 104 -0.92 1.89 15.54
CA ALA A 104 -1.01 0.95 16.66
C ALA A 104 0.15 1.07 17.66
N ILE A 105 1.35 1.50 17.24
CA ILE A 105 2.56 1.51 18.09
C ILE A 105 2.33 2.30 19.38
N TRP A 106 1.84 3.54 19.29
CA TRP A 106 1.64 4.39 20.47
C TRP A 106 0.59 3.82 21.44
N PRO A 107 -0.63 3.45 21.01
CA PRO A 107 -1.62 2.84 21.90
C PRO A 107 -1.18 1.51 22.51
N LEU A 108 -0.47 0.67 21.76
CA LEU A 108 0.02 -0.61 22.27
C LEU A 108 1.14 -0.42 23.29
N PHE A 109 2.01 0.57 23.08
CA PHE A 109 3.05 0.93 24.04
C PHE A 109 2.43 1.53 25.31
N SER A 110 1.51 2.49 25.19
CA SER A 110 0.86 3.13 26.34
C SER A 110 0.01 2.15 27.15
N ALA A 111 -0.59 1.15 26.51
CA ALA A 111 -1.27 0.04 27.17
C ALA A 111 -0.32 -0.97 27.84
N GLY A 112 1.00 -0.81 27.70
CA GLY A 112 2.01 -1.72 28.26
C GLY A 112 2.13 -3.06 27.54
N ILE A 113 1.57 -3.18 26.33
CA ILE A 113 1.61 -4.42 25.52
C ILE A 113 2.93 -4.50 24.75
N LEU A 114 3.38 -3.39 24.16
CA LEU A 114 4.64 -3.34 23.43
C LEU A 114 5.81 -2.93 24.33
N PRO A 115 6.99 -3.57 24.19
CA PRO A 115 8.21 -3.13 24.85
C PRO A 115 8.62 -1.72 24.43
N LEU A 116 9.34 -1.03 25.32
CA LEU A 116 9.89 0.31 25.07
C LEU A 116 10.76 0.41 23.80
N ALA A 117 11.34 -0.70 23.36
CA ALA A 117 12.08 -0.83 22.11
C ALA A 117 11.28 -0.37 20.87
N TYR A 118 9.97 -0.60 20.88
CA TYR A 118 9.08 -0.23 19.78
C TYR A 118 8.75 1.26 19.78
N TYR A 119 8.78 1.90 20.95
CA TYR A 119 8.43 3.31 21.11
C TYR A 119 9.62 4.26 21.00
N SER A 120 10.85 3.81 21.27
CA SER A 120 12.03 4.68 21.32
C SER A 120 12.48 5.28 19.98
N GLY A 121 11.61 5.30 18.95
CA GLY A 121 11.85 5.94 17.66
C GLY A 121 13.07 5.41 16.91
N GLY A 122 13.50 4.18 17.20
CA GLY A 122 14.73 3.62 16.65
C GLY A 122 14.54 2.92 15.30
N ALA A 123 15.33 1.87 15.11
CA ALA A 123 15.38 1.10 13.87
C ALA A 123 14.05 0.38 13.53
N ILE A 124 13.23 0.01 14.52
CA ILE A 124 11.92 -0.64 14.30
C ILE A 124 10.93 0.33 13.65
N TYR A 125 10.87 1.58 14.12
CA TYR A 125 10.00 2.61 13.55
C TYR A 125 10.41 2.94 12.11
N ASN A 126 11.71 3.13 11.86
CA ASN A 126 12.25 3.30 10.51
C ASN A 126 11.91 2.11 9.60
N THR A 127 11.97 0.88 10.12
CA THR A 127 11.60 -0.33 9.37
C THR A 127 10.12 -0.28 8.95
N SER A 128 9.22 0.17 9.83
CA SER A 128 7.79 0.36 9.50
C SER A 128 7.62 1.31 8.31
N ILE A 129 8.24 2.48 8.37
CA ILE A 129 8.19 3.49 7.29
C ILE A 129 8.78 2.93 5.98
N LEU A 130 9.93 2.26 6.04
CA LEU A 130 10.56 1.65 4.87
C LEU A 130 9.64 0.62 4.20
N LEU A 131 8.95 -0.21 4.99
CA LEU A 131 7.98 -1.19 4.49
C LEU A 131 6.79 -0.51 3.80
N GLN A 132 6.29 0.61 4.35
CA GLN A 132 5.23 1.40 3.70
C GLN A 132 5.66 1.85 2.30
N PHE A 133 6.87 2.40 2.16
CA PHE A 133 7.38 2.83 0.86
C PHE A 133 7.64 1.67 -0.11
N ILE A 134 8.08 0.51 0.39
CA ILE A 134 8.22 -0.71 -0.42
C ILE A 134 6.85 -1.11 -0.98
N PHE A 135 5.84 -1.29 -0.11
CA PHE A 135 4.52 -1.76 -0.53
C PHE A 135 3.79 -0.75 -1.39
N LEU A 136 3.87 0.55 -1.08
CA LEU A 136 3.35 1.62 -1.92
C LEU A 136 4.00 1.59 -3.31
N GLY A 137 5.33 1.47 -3.38
CA GLY A 137 6.03 1.35 -4.65
C GLY A 137 5.60 0.12 -5.46
N LEU A 138 5.41 -1.04 -4.80
CA LEU A 138 4.99 -2.28 -5.47
C LEU A 138 3.55 -2.17 -5.98
N PHE A 139 2.68 -1.55 -5.18
CA PHE A 139 1.32 -1.20 -5.59
C PHE A 139 1.33 -0.30 -6.82
N LEU A 140 2.10 0.80 -6.81
CA LEU A 140 2.20 1.75 -7.92
C LEU A 140 2.73 1.08 -9.20
N ARG A 141 3.79 0.29 -9.07
CA ARG A 141 4.36 -0.46 -10.20
C ARG A 141 3.35 -1.42 -10.80
N SER A 142 2.58 -2.10 -9.95
CA SER A 142 1.54 -3.04 -10.36
C SER A 142 0.37 -2.34 -11.05
N ILE A 143 -0.25 -1.32 -10.43
CA ILE A 143 -1.45 -0.64 -10.95
C ILE A 143 -1.17 0.09 -12.28
N ILE A 144 0.01 0.70 -12.41
CA ILE A 144 0.46 1.38 -13.63
C ILE A 144 1.00 0.38 -14.66
N ASP A 145 1.36 -0.83 -14.25
CA ASP A 145 2.06 -1.81 -15.08
C ASP A 145 3.34 -1.22 -15.71
N THR A 146 4.14 -0.62 -14.82
CA THR A 146 5.36 0.12 -15.20
C THR A 146 6.36 -0.72 -15.98
N LYS A 147 6.43 -2.03 -15.73
CA LYS A 147 7.31 -2.95 -16.45
C LYS A 147 6.97 -3.01 -17.94
N ALA A 148 5.69 -3.05 -18.29
CA ALA A 148 5.25 -3.12 -19.68
C ALA A 148 5.30 -1.75 -20.37
N PHE A 149 4.80 -0.69 -19.72
CA PHE A 149 4.63 0.63 -20.36
C PHE A 149 5.83 1.57 -20.20
N TYR A 150 6.62 1.43 -19.13
CA TYR A 150 7.70 2.35 -18.76
C TYR A 150 8.97 1.63 -18.25
N PRO A 151 9.60 0.73 -19.06
CA PRO A 151 10.64 -0.20 -18.58
C PRO A 151 11.93 0.47 -18.08
N ARG A 152 12.25 1.69 -18.53
CA ARG A 152 13.38 2.46 -17.99
C ARG A 152 13.07 2.99 -16.58
N SER A 153 11.89 3.56 -16.39
CA SER A 153 11.44 4.07 -15.09
C SER A 153 11.18 2.94 -14.09
N ASP A 154 10.67 1.79 -14.55
CA ASP A 154 10.50 0.58 -13.71
C ASP A 154 11.84 0.13 -13.10
N ARG A 155 12.92 0.08 -13.88
CA ARG A 155 14.26 -0.26 -13.35
C ARG A 155 14.73 0.68 -12.26
N VAL A 156 14.47 1.98 -12.41
CA VAL A 156 14.79 2.98 -11.38
C VAL A 156 13.97 2.71 -10.11
N LEU A 157 12.66 2.52 -10.23
CA LEU A 157 11.79 2.21 -9.09
C LEU A 157 12.18 0.89 -8.39
N VAL A 158 12.59 -0.14 -9.15
CA VAL A 158 13.12 -1.39 -8.60
C VAL A 158 14.40 -1.14 -7.80
N ALA A 159 15.32 -0.34 -8.32
CA ALA A 159 16.56 -0.02 -7.61
C ALA A 159 16.27 0.69 -6.28
N PHE A 160 15.31 1.62 -6.24
CA PHE A 160 14.84 2.23 -4.99
C PHE A 160 14.27 1.19 -4.02
N GLN A 161 13.44 0.25 -4.50
CA GLN A 161 12.87 -0.80 -3.65
C GLN A 161 13.92 -1.76 -3.09
N LEU A 162 14.93 -2.12 -3.89
CA LEU A 162 16.06 -2.93 -3.43
C LEU A 162 16.89 -2.18 -2.38
N GLY A 163 17.12 -0.88 -2.59
CA GLY A 163 17.76 -0.02 -1.58
C GLY A 163 17.00 -0.01 -0.26
N ASN A 164 15.66 0.14 -0.31
CA ASN A 164 14.82 0.07 0.89
C ASN A 164 14.91 -1.29 1.59
N LEU A 165 14.93 -2.39 0.83
CA LEU A 165 15.05 -3.73 1.39
C LEU A 165 16.39 -3.92 2.12
N CYS A 166 17.48 -3.39 1.57
CA CYS A 166 18.78 -3.35 2.25
C CYS A 166 18.71 -2.52 3.54
N LEU A 167 18.07 -1.35 3.51
CA LEU A 167 17.88 -0.51 4.70
C LEU A 167 17.03 -1.21 5.77
N VAL A 168 15.98 -1.95 5.38
CA VAL A 168 15.18 -2.77 6.29
C VAL A 168 16.06 -3.83 6.96
N ALA A 169 16.90 -4.53 6.20
CA ALA A 169 17.79 -5.54 6.76
C ALA A 169 18.80 -4.93 7.76
N VAL A 170 19.36 -3.76 7.45
CA VAL A 170 20.26 -3.04 8.36
C VAL A 170 19.54 -2.61 9.64
N ASN A 171 18.35 -1.99 9.52
CA ASN A 171 17.58 -1.55 10.68
C ASN A 171 17.12 -2.74 11.54
N LEU A 172 16.72 -3.86 10.93
CA LEU A 172 16.39 -5.07 11.68
C LEU A 172 17.61 -5.64 12.41
N ALA A 173 18.79 -5.66 11.78
CA ALA A 173 20.02 -6.08 12.43
C ALA A 173 20.40 -5.16 13.60
N GLU A 174 20.25 -3.85 13.45
CA GLU A 174 20.46 -2.87 14.54
C GLU A 174 19.44 -3.07 15.67
N SER A 175 18.18 -3.39 15.35
CA SER A 175 17.13 -3.62 16.34
C SER A 175 17.41 -4.81 17.27
N LEU A 176 18.15 -5.83 16.81
CA LEU A 176 18.57 -6.97 17.63
C LEU A 176 19.57 -6.58 18.71
N SER A 177 20.29 -5.46 18.53
CA SER A 177 21.25 -4.95 19.51
C SER A 177 20.61 -4.06 20.57
N TRP A 178 19.28 -3.90 20.54
CA TRP A 178 18.55 -3.08 21.49
C TRP A 178 18.26 -3.85 22.80
N PRO A 179 18.44 -3.23 23.98
CA PRO A 179 19.03 -1.91 24.20
C PRO A 179 20.57 -2.01 24.22
N SER A 180 21.23 -1.07 23.53
CA SER A 180 22.70 -1.00 23.47
C SER A 180 23.27 0.02 24.47
N THR A 181 24.59 0.04 24.66
CA THR A 181 25.25 1.04 25.53
C THR A 181 24.93 2.48 25.14
N LYS A 182 24.66 2.77 23.86
CA LYS A 182 24.25 4.09 23.36
C LYS A 182 22.92 4.59 23.94
N HIS A 183 22.07 3.66 24.39
CA HIS A 183 20.77 3.98 24.98
C HIS A 183 20.87 4.29 26.48
N PHE A 184 21.94 3.85 27.14
CA PHE A 184 22.14 4.05 28.59
C PHE A 184 23.20 5.13 28.89
N ASP A 185 24.25 5.24 28.05
CA ASP A 185 25.34 6.21 28.23
C ASP A 185 25.03 7.53 27.50
N LEU A 186 24.16 8.32 28.13
CA LEU A 186 23.74 9.64 27.63
C LEU A 186 24.85 10.70 27.71
N LEU A 187 25.95 10.43 28.41
CA LEU A 187 27.10 11.34 28.47
C LEU A 187 27.93 11.24 27.18
N SER A 188 28.19 10.00 26.74
CA SER A 188 28.89 9.75 25.47
C SER A 188 27.97 9.91 24.26
N PHE A 189 26.68 9.64 24.41
CA PHE A 189 25.68 9.68 23.34
C PHE A 189 24.48 10.58 23.70
N PRO A 190 24.67 11.91 23.69
CA PRO A 190 23.60 12.83 24.03
C PRO A 190 22.43 12.74 23.02
N PRO A 191 21.22 13.22 23.41
CA PRO A 191 20.10 13.39 22.50
C PRO A 191 20.47 14.44 21.45
N ASP A 192 20.75 13.98 20.24
CA ASP A 192 21.23 14.80 19.13
C ASP A 192 20.17 14.98 18.03
N GLY A 193 18.94 14.50 18.28
CA GLY A 193 17.85 14.49 17.31
C GLY A 193 18.02 13.45 16.21
N LYS A 194 19.15 12.72 16.16
CA LYS A 194 19.43 11.73 15.12
C LYS A 194 18.92 10.35 15.51
N GLY A 195 18.92 10.03 16.80
CA GLY A 195 18.54 8.70 17.28
C GLY A 195 19.59 7.63 16.97
N ASP A 196 19.21 6.37 17.17
CA ASP A 196 20.04 5.18 16.92
C ASP A 196 19.69 4.56 15.55
N VAL A 197 19.73 5.37 14.49
CA VAL A 197 19.37 4.95 13.13
C VAL A 197 20.38 5.42 12.09
N LEU A 198 20.53 4.62 11.02
CA LEU A 198 21.41 4.96 9.89
C LEU A 198 20.97 6.23 9.13
N LEU A 199 19.66 6.38 8.93
CA LEU A 199 19.05 7.54 8.27
C LEU A 199 18.05 8.19 9.22
N THR A 200 18.18 9.50 9.42
CA THR A 200 17.18 10.28 10.16
C THR A 200 15.87 10.36 9.38
N ASP A 201 14.77 10.68 10.04
CA ASP A 201 13.44 10.79 9.40
C ASP A 201 13.44 11.78 8.22
N ASP A 202 14.13 12.91 8.37
CA ASP A 202 14.27 13.91 7.31
C ASP A 202 15.05 13.38 6.10
N GLN A 203 16.14 12.66 6.34
CA GLN A 203 16.95 12.05 5.28
C GLN A 203 16.17 10.95 4.56
N LEU A 204 15.42 10.15 5.33
CA LEU A 204 14.55 9.12 4.83
C LEU A 204 13.47 9.74 3.93
N PHE A 205 12.75 10.75 4.41
CA PHE A 205 11.72 11.46 3.65
C PHE A 205 12.29 12.08 2.37
N LEU A 206 13.45 12.74 2.46
CA LEU A 206 14.13 13.34 1.30
C LEU A 206 14.47 12.30 0.23
N SER A 207 14.88 11.10 0.63
CA SER A 207 15.18 10.00 -0.30
C SER A 207 13.96 9.55 -1.12
N TYR A 208 12.74 9.80 -0.62
CA TYR A 208 11.49 9.41 -1.26
C TYR A 208 10.84 10.49 -2.13
N VAL A 209 11.30 11.75 -2.04
CA VAL A 209 10.77 12.84 -2.87
C VAL A 209 10.89 12.49 -4.36
N PHE A 210 12.07 12.05 -4.80
CA PHE A 210 12.29 11.68 -6.21
C PHE A 210 11.39 10.53 -6.69
N PRO A 211 11.36 9.33 -6.06
CA PRO A 211 10.50 8.24 -6.51
C PRO A 211 9.01 8.58 -6.42
N MET A 212 8.57 9.41 -5.47
CA MET A 212 7.17 9.87 -5.40
C MET A 212 6.81 10.83 -6.54
N LEU A 213 7.71 11.76 -6.90
CA LEU A 213 7.51 12.64 -8.06
C LEU A 213 7.49 11.85 -9.36
N LEU A 214 8.41 10.91 -9.52
CA LEU A 214 8.44 10.00 -10.67
C LEU A 214 7.14 9.18 -10.74
N GLY A 215 6.71 8.59 -9.62
CA GLY A 215 5.46 7.83 -9.52
C GLY A 215 4.25 8.67 -9.93
N THR A 216 4.10 9.86 -9.34
CA THR A 216 3.03 10.82 -9.66
C THR A 216 3.03 11.19 -11.15
N PHE A 217 4.20 11.46 -11.74
CA PHE A 217 4.33 11.74 -13.16
C PHE A 217 3.88 10.57 -14.05
N LEU A 218 4.25 9.33 -13.70
CA LEU A 218 3.84 8.15 -14.45
C LEU A 218 2.33 7.90 -14.35
N ILE A 219 1.73 8.11 -13.17
CA ILE A 219 0.27 8.03 -12.97
C ILE A 219 -0.41 9.07 -13.88
N PHE A 220 0.05 10.32 -13.85
CA PHE A 220 -0.50 11.39 -14.67
C PHE A 220 -0.40 11.08 -16.16
N LYS A 221 0.76 10.60 -16.62
CA LYS A 221 0.96 10.20 -18.02
C LYS A 221 0.00 9.07 -18.43
N LYS A 222 -0.19 8.07 -17.57
CA LYS A 222 -1.10 6.94 -17.82
C LYS A 222 -2.57 7.38 -17.81
N TRP A 223 -2.95 8.30 -16.93
CA TRP A 223 -4.29 8.89 -16.90
C TRP A 223 -4.58 9.70 -18.18
N ARG A 224 -3.63 10.54 -18.62
CA ARG A 224 -3.70 11.26 -19.90
C ARG A 224 -3.82 10.34 -21.12
N GLY A 225 -3.28 9.11 -21.00
CA GLY A 225 -3.45 8.04 -21.99
C GLY A 225 -4.82 7.33 -21.96
N GLY A 226 -5.77 7.78 -21.14
CA GLY A 226 -7.15 7.26 -21.09
C GLY A 226 -7.43 6.27 -19.95
N SER A 227 -6.45 5.96 -19.10
CA SER A 227 -6.66 5.03 -17.97
C SER A 227 -7.45 5.69 -16.84
N ARG A 228 -8.71 5.27 -16.67
CA ARG A 228 -9.58 5.75 -15.58
C ARG A 228 -9.05 5.35 -14.19
N SER A 229 -8.53 4.12 -14.06
CA SER A 229 -7.92 3.64 -12.82
C SER A 229 -6.73 4.50 -12.39
N ALA A 230 -5.86 4.91 -13.32
CA ALA A 230 -4.76 5.83 -13.01
C ALA A 230 -5.27 7.20 -12.51
N GLY A 231 -6.36 7.71 -13.09
CA GLY A 231 -7.01 8.94 -12.62
C GLY A 231 -7.53 8.83 -11.18
N MET A 232 -8.11 7.68 -10.81
CA MET A 232 -8.56 7.42 -9.43
C MET A 232 -7.39 7.31 -8.44
N VAL A 233 -6.27 6.69 -8.84
CA VAL A 233 -5.06 6.67 -8.01
C VAL A 233 -4.54 8.09 -7.79
N LEU A 234 -4.53 8.92 -8.84
CA LEU A 234 -4.10 10.31 -8.73
C LEU A 234 -4.99 11.08 -7.75
N LEU A 235 -6.32 10.93 -7.86
CA LEU A 235 -7.30 11.50 -6.93
C LEU A 235 -7.04 11.05 -5.48
N ALA A 236 -6.71 9.77 -5.27
CA ALA A 236 -6.40 9.23 -3.95
C ALA A 236 -5.17 9.89 -3.31
N PHE A 237 -4.11 10.19 -4.08
CA PHE A 237 -2.98 10.93 -3.52
C PHE A 237 -3.29 12.41 -3.31
N PHE A 238 -4.05 13.03 -4.21
CA PHE A 238 -4.48 14.41 -4.05
C PHE A 238 -5.41 14.62 -2.85
N SER A 239 -6.13 13.58 -2.40
CA SER A 239 -6.97 13.70 -1.20
C SER A 239 -6.14 13.95 0.07
N LEU A 240 -4.84 13.67 0.07
CA LEU A 240 -3.96 14.00 1.21
C LEU A 240 -3.44 15.44 1.19
N PHE A 241 -3.49 16.13 0.04
CA PHE A 241 -2.92 17.47 -0.13
C PHE A 241 -3.51 18.53 0.83
N PRO A 242 -4.82 18.52 1.17
CA PRO A 242 -5.41 19.46 2.13
C PRO A 242 -4.81 19.41 3.54
N ILE A 243 -4.14 18.32 3.93
CA ILE A 243 -3.53 18.19 5.27
C ILE A 243 -2.46 19.29 5.49
N ILE A 244 -1.69 19.63 4.44
CA ILE A 244 -0.60 20.61 4.53
C ILE A 244 -1.11 22.01 4.88
N PRO A 245 -2.02 22.65 4.12
CA PRO A 245 -2.53 23.98 4.48
C PRO A 245 -3.33 23.96 5.78
N MET A 246 -4.02 22.86 6.12
CA MET A 246 -4.71 22.76 7.41
C MET A 246 -3.74 22.87 8.60
N ARG A 247 -2.48 22.43 8.46
CA ARG A 247 -1.43 22.58 9.49
C ARG A 247 -1.19 24.02 9.90
N PHE A 248 -1.49 24.97 9.02
CA PHE A 248 -1.33 26.39 9.29
C PHE A 248 -2.64 27.08 9.68
N LEU A 249 -3.80 26.45 9.43
CA LEU A 249 -5.12 27.04 9.64
C LEU A 249 -5.78 26.62 10.96
N LEU A 250 -5.56 25.38 11.40
CA LEU A 250 -6.15 24.85 12.62
C LEU A 250 -5.18 25.00 13.79
N VAL A 251 -5.69 25.57 14.90
CA VAL A 251 -4.92 25.82 16.13
C VAL A 251 -4.90 24.57 17.03
N ASP A 252 -5.89 23.69 16.89
CA ASP A 252 -6.04 22.50 17.72
C ASP A 252 -5.35 21.27 17.09
N ILE A 253 -4.31 20.78 17.77
CA ILE A 253 -3.51 19.61 17.38
C ILE A 253 -4.36 18.33 17.32
N LEU A 254 -5.35 18.20 18.22
CA LEU A 254 -6.19 16.99 18.31
C LEU A 254 -7.11 16.83 17.09
N ILE A 255 -7.77 17.92 16.71
CA ILE A 255 -8.66 17.97 15.54
C ILE A 255 -7.86 17.67 14.27
N MET A 256 -6.64 18.18 14.19
CA MET A 256 -5.76 18.00 13.05
C MET A 256 -5.37 16.55 12.80
N ASP A 257 -5.04 15.82 13.85
CA ASP A 257 -4.70 14.41 13.74
C ASP A 257 -5.91 13.57 13.28
N LEU A 258 -7.10 13.83 13.81
CA LEU A 258 -8.33 13.16 13.37
C LEU A 258 -8.65 13.43 11.89
N VAL A 259 -8.49 14.68 11.45
CA VAL A 259 -8.70 15.08 10.05
C VAL A 259 -7.69 14.38 9.14
N ALA A 260 -6.40 14.36 9.50
CA ALA A 260 -5.37 13.68 8.73
C ALA A 260 -5.70 12.18 8.57
N LYS A 261 -6.04 11.49 9.66
CA LYS A 261 -6.45 10.07 9.65
C LYS A 261 -7.68 9.82 8.78
N SER A 262 -8.65 10.72 8.78
CA SER A 262 -9.84 10.64 7.92
C SER A 262 -9.48 10.72 6.43
N PHE A 263 -8.51 11.58 6.06
CA PHE A 263 -8.00 11.65 4.68
C PHE A 263 -7.20 10.41 4.27
N PHE A 264 -6.48 9.77 5.20
CA PHE A 264 -5.86 8.46 4.95
C PHE A 264 -6.90 7.36 4.69
N LEU A 265 -7.98 7.34 5.46
CA LEU A 265 -9.10 6.40 5.23
C LEU A 265 -9.74 6.61 3.86
N LEU A 266 -9.97 7.88 3.48
CA LEU A 266 -10.47 8.23 2.14
C LEU A 266 -9.52 7.76 1.04
N MET A 267 -8.20 7.95 1.22
CA MET A 267 -7.20 7.47 0.27
C MET A 267 -7.32 5.96 0.07
N PHE A 268 -7.42 5.16 1.14
CA PHE A 268 -7.56 3.70 1.01
C PHE A 268 -8.82 3.32 0.24
N LEU A 269 -9.96 3.93 0.54
CA LEU A 269 -11.20 3.71 -0.20
C LEU A 269 -11.02 3.99 -1.71
N LEU A 270 -10.42 5.12 -2.06
CA LEU A 270 -10.18 5.51 -3.45
C LEU A 270 -9.18 4.58 -4.16
N LEU A 271 -8.13 4.13 -3.47
CA LEU A 271 -7.20 3.13 -4.02
C LEU A 271 -7.90 1.80 -4.27
N GLY A 272 -8.76 1.34 -3.36
CA GLY A 272 -9.58 0.14 -3.55
C GLY A 272 -10.48 0.22 -4.79
N LEU A 273 -11.13 1.37 -4.99
CA LEU A 273 -11.93 1.66 -6.20
C LEU A 273 -11.07 1.70 -7.47
N ALA A 274 -9.85 2.26 -7.40
CA ALA A 274 -8.93 2.30 -8.53
C ALA A 274 -8.52 0.89 -9.00
N VAL A 275 -8.26 -0.03 -8.06
CA VAL A 275 -7.98 -1.44 -8.38
C VAL A 275 -9.21 -2.10 -8.99
N ALA A 276 -10.40 -1.88 -8.42
CA ALA A 276 -11.65 -2.44 -8.94
C ALA A 276 -11.94 -1.96 -10.38
N GLN A 277 -11.71 -0.67 -10.66
CA GLN A 277 -11.87 -0.12 -12.01
C GLN A 277 -10.89 -0.77 -13.00
N ARG A 278 -9.63 -0.96 -12.61
CA ARG A 278 -8.64 -1.65 -13.46
C ARG A 278 -9.10 -3.07 -13.81
N MET A 279 -9.62 -3.81 -12.84
CA MET A 279 -10.14 -5.16 -13.10
C MET A 279 -11.32 -5.13 -14.06
N ASN A 280 -12.25 -4.19 -13.90
CA ASN A 280 -13.38 -4.05 -14.80
C ASN A 280 -12.91 -3.72 -16.23
N ASP A 281 -11.91 -2.86 -16.38
CA ASP A 281 -11.31 -2.53 -17.68
C ASP A 281 -10.65 -3.78 -18.31
N LEU A 282 -9.91 -4.57 -17.54
CA LEU A 282 -9.28 -5.82 -18.00
C LEU A 282 -10.31 -6.88 -18.40
N LYS A 283 -11.36 -7.06 -17.60
CA LYS A 283 -12.47 -7.98 -17.91
C LYS A 283 -13.18 -7.57 -19.19
N LYS A 284 -13.43 -6.27 -19.38
CA LYS A 284 -14.03 -5.75 -20.61
C LYS A 284 -13.16 -6.04 -21.82
N LEU A 285 -11.85 -5.80 -21.73
CA LEU A 285 -10.90 -6.09 -22.81
C LEU A 285 -10.88 -7.59 -23.17
N ALA A 286 -10.82 -8.46 -22.16
CA ALA A 286 -10.84 -9.90 -22.36
C ALA A 286 -12.13 -10.38 -23.02
N MET A 287 -13.28 -9.84 -22.60
CA MET A 287 -14.58 -10.13 -23.20
C MET A 287 -14.63 -9.69 -24.68
N GLU A 288 -14.18 -8.48 -25.00
CA GLU A 288 -14.12 -7.99 -26.39
C GLU A 288 -13.20 -8.86 -27.27
N GLN A 289 -12.08 -9.35 -26.73
CA GLN A 289 -11.22 -10.30 -27.44
C GLN A 289 -11.90 -11.64 -27.66
N GLN A 290 -12.61 -12.17 -26.67
CA GLN A 290 -13.37 -13.41 -26.79
C GLN A 290 -14.48 -13.31 -27.85
N VAL A 291 -15.20 -12.18 -27.89
CA VAL A 291 -16.21 -11.92 -28.93
C VAL A 291 -15.58 -11.90 -30.32
N ARG A 292 -14.49 -11.14 -30.52
CA ARG A 292 -13.79 -11.10 -31.82
C ARG A 292 -13.27 -12.47 -32.27
N LEU A 293 -12.77 -13.29 -31.35
CA LEU A 293 -12.35 -14.66 -31.65
C LEU A 293 -13.54 -15.54 -32.08
N THR A 294 -14.67 -15.39 -31.38
CA THR A 294 -15.91 -16.12 -31.70
C THR A 294 -16.43 -15.73 -33.09
N GLU A 295 -16.47 -14.43 -33.41
CA GLU A 295 -16.84 -13.92 -34.74
C GLU A 295 -15.89 -14.43 -35.85
N ALA A 296 -14.59 -14.51 -35.56
CA ALA A 296 -13.62 -15.06 -36.51
C ALA A 296 -13.86 -16.56 -36.76
N TYR A 297 -14.20 -17.33 -35.73
CA TYR A 297 -14.52 -18.76 -35.89
C TYR A 297 -15.79 -19.00 -36.71
N GLN A 298 -16.79 -18.12 -36.60
CA GLN A 298 -18.01 -18.21 -37.42
C GLN A 298 -17.74 -18.08 -38.93
N ARG A 299 -16.60 -17.50 -39.34
CA ARG A 299 -16.19 -17.44 -40.76
C ARG A 299 -15.78 -18.80 -41.33
N PHE A 300 -15.37 -19.73 -40.47
CA PHE A 300 -14.93 -21.08 -40.86
C PHE A 300 -15.97 -22.15 -40.56
N VAL A 301 -16.88 -21.90 -39.60
CA VAL A 301 -17.99 -22.78 -39.26
C VAL A 301 -19.30 -21.99 -39.34
N PRO A 302 -20.01 -22.05 -40.48
CA PRO A 302 -21.24 -21.28 -40.67
C PRO A 302 -22.33 -21.68 -39.66
N GLU A 303 -23.13 -20.72 -39.20
CA GLU A 303 -24.26 -20.99 -38.29
C GLU A 303 -25.28 -21.95 -38.90
N GLN A 304 -25.43 -21.93 -40.23
CA GLN A 304 -26.30 -22.85 -40.95
C GLN A 304 -25.85 -24.30 -40.81
N LEU A 305 -24.54 -24.56 -40.74
CA LEU A 305 -24.00 -25.91 -40.51
C LEU A 305 -24.37 -26.40 -39.10
N LEU A 306 -24.26 -25.54 -38.09
CA LEU A 306 -24.65 -25.86 -36.71
C LEU A 306 -26.16 -26.12 -36.61
N SER A 307 -26.98 -25.28 -37.25
CA SER A 307 -28.43 -25.48 -37.33
C SER A 307 -28.79 -26.79 -38.04
N ASN A 308 -28.05 -27.15 -39.09
CA ASN A 308 -28.21 -28.42 -39.78
C ASN A 308 -27.85 -29.61 -38.88
N LEU A 309 -26.82 -29.49 -38.04
CA LEU A 309 -26.46 -30.47 -37.00
C LEU A 309 -27.36 -30.42 -35.75
N GLU A 310 -28.37 -29.55 -35.73
CA GLU A 310 -29.28 -29.35 -34.60
C GLU A 310 -28.56 -28.92 -33.30
N LYS A 311 -27.45 -28.20 -33.47
CA LYS A 311 -26.64 -27.64 -32.39
C LYS A 311 -26.84 -26.13 -32.29
N LYS A 312 -26.86 -25.61 -31.05
CA LYS A 312 -27.01 -24.17 -30.80
C LYS A 312 -25.66 -23.46 -30.75
N SER A 313 -24.59 -24.17 -30.41
CA SER A 313 -23.23 -23.65 -30.32
C SER A 313 -22.23 -24.62 -30.92
N ILE A 314 -21.12 -24.11 -31.44
CA ILE A 314 -19.96 -24.92 -31.83
C ILE A 314 -19.40 -25.72 -30.63
N LEU A 315 -19.62 -25.24 -29.40
CA LEU A 315 -19.23 -25.94 -28.18
C LEU A 315 -20.04 -27.22 -27.93
N ASP A 316 -21.21 -27.37 -28.58
CA ASP A 316 -22.06 -28.56 -28.46
C ASP A 316 -21.69 -29.66 -29.48
N VAL A 317 -20.72 -29.37 -30.37
CA VAL A 317 -20.27 -30.29 -31.42
C VAL A 317 -19.20 -31.22 -30.87
N GLN A 318 -19.44 -32.53 -30.97
CA GLN A 318 -18.49 -33.58 -30.59
C GLN A 318 -18.02 -34.36 -31.82
N LEU A 319 -16.87 -35.03 -31.68
CA LEU A 319 -16.35 -35.91 -32.72
C LEU A 319 -17.37 -37.04 -32.99
N GLY A 320 -17.80 -37.16 -34.23
CA GLY A 320 -18.79 -38.16 -34.66
C GLY A 320 -20.24 -37.68 -34.61
N ASP A 321 -20.51 -36.42 -34.26
CA ASP A 321 -21.84 -35.84 -34.42
C ASP A 321 -22.29 -35.91 -35.89
N GLN A 322 -23.48 -36.47 -36.11
CA GLN A 322 -24.10 -36.60 -37.42
C GLN A 322 -25.62 -36.50 -37.29
N VAL A 323 -26.26 -35.95 -38.32
CA VAL A 323 -27.73 -35.86 -38.42
C VAL A 323 -28.14 -36.29 -39.83
N GLN A 324 -29.21 -37.07 -39.92
CA GLN A 324 -29.82 -37.40 -41.20
C GLN A 324 -30.86 -36.32 -41.56
N LYS A 325 -30.64 -35.62 -42.69
CA LYS A 325 -31.57 -34.62 -43.22
C LYS A 325 -31.78 -34.80 -44.71
N GLU A 326 -33.02 -34.58 -45.15
CA GLU A 326 -33.35 -34.47 -46.56
C GLU A 326 -33.09 -33.03 -47.01
N MET A 327 -32.17 -32.83 -47.96
CA MET A 327 -31.81 -31.51 -48.48
C MET A 327 -31.33 -31.60 -49.94
N SER A 328 -31.59 -30.54 -50.71
CA SER A 328 -31.03 -30.39 -52.05
C SER A 328 -29.62 -29.83 -51.98
N ILE A 329 -28.65 -30.49 -52.59
CA ILE A 329 -27.25 -30.03 -52.64
C ILE A 329 -26.99 -29.44 -54.03
N LEU A 330 -26.49 -28.20 -54.07
CA LEU A 330 -25.99 -27.57 -55.28
C LEU A 330 -24.47 -27.74 -55.35
N PHE A 331 -24.00 -28.27 -56.48
CA PHE A 331 -22.59 -28.23 -56.85
C PHE A 331 -22.42 -27.30 -58.04
N SER A 332 -21.46 -26.39 -57.95
CA SER A 332 -21.06 -25.49 -59.03
C SER A 332 -19.55 -25.36 -59.00
N ASP A 333 -18.93 -25.43 -60.17
CA ASP A 333 -17.48 -25.32 -60.34
C ASP A 333 -17.17 -24.38 -61.52
N ILE A 334 -15.96 -23.82 -61.53
CA ILE A 334 -15.51 -22.91 -62.58
C ILE A 334 -14.98 -23.74 -63.75
N ARG A 335 -15.58 -23.56 -64.93
CA ARG A 335 -15.17 -24.26 -66.15
C ARG A 335 -13.69 -23.97 -66.46
N SER A 336 -12.92 -25.03 -66.70
CA SER A 336 -11.50 -24.94 -67.06
C SER A 336 -10.63 -24.20 -66.03
N PHE A 337 -10.99 -24.28 -64.73
CA PHE A 337 -10.27 -23.59 -63.66
C PHE A 337 -8.77 -23.93 -63.61
N THR A 338 -8.39 -25.20 -63.85
CA THR A 338 -6.98 -25.62 -63.91
C THR A 338 -6.17 -24.75 -64.88
N THR A 339 -6.61 -24.65 -66.13
CA THR A 339 -5.92 -23.85 -67.16
C THR A 339 -5.92 -22.36 -66.84
N LEU A 340 -7.00 -21.83 -66.26
CA LEU A 340 -7.07 -20.44 -65.80
C LEU A 340 -6.03 -20.17 -64.69
N SER A 341 -6.00 -21.01 -63.65
CA SER A 341 -5.11 -20.86 -62.49
C SER A 341 -3.62 -20.99 -62.83
N GLU A 342 -3.25 -21.89 -63.75
CA GLU A 342 -1.87 -22.07 -64.21
C GLU A 342 -1.30 -20.84 -64.95
N SER A 343 -2.19 -19.97 -65.46
CA SER A 343 -1.81 -18.72 -66.13
C SER A 343 -1.78 -17.49 -65.21
N MET A 344 -2.20 -17.64 -63.94
CA MET A 344 -2.29 -16.57 -62.94
C MET A 344 -1.21 -16.71 -61.88
N SER A 345 -0.77 -15.60 -61.30
CA SER A 345 -0.06 -15.66 -60.02
C SER A 345 -0.99 -16.12 -58.89
N PRO A 346 -0.43 -16.64 -57.77
CA PRO A 346 -1.26 -17.01 -56.61
C PRO A 346 -2.16 -15.87 -56.11
N GLU A 347 -1.69 -14.62 -56.12
CA GLU A 347 -2.49 -13.46 -55.69
C GLU A 347 -3.67 -13.17 -56.63
N GLU A 348 -3.43 -13.21 -57.94
CA GLU A 348 -4.47 -13.01 -58.96
C GLU A 348 -5.53 -14.12 -58.90
N ASN A 349 -5.08 -15.36 -58.66
CA ASN A 349 -5.97 -16.51 -58.51
C ASN A 349 -6.87 -16.35 -57.27
N PHE A 350 -6.32 -15.99 -56.10
CA PHE A 350 -7.12 -15.75 -54.89
C PHE A 350 -8.05 -14.54 -54.98
N ARG A 351 -7.77 -13.57 -55.86
CA ARG A 351 -8.65 -12.43 -56.11
C ARG A 351 -9.78 -12.77 -57.08
N PHE A 352 -9.57 -13.77 -57.94
CA PHE A 352 -10.57 -14.26 -58.89
C PHE A 352 -11.62 -15.15 -58.21
N ILE A 353 -11.20 -15.98 -57.25
CA ILE A 353 -12.08 -16.75 -56.33
C ILE A 353 -12.76 -15.79 -55.35
#